data_AF-A0A6M4G209-F1
#
_entry.id   AF-A0A6M4G209-F1
#
_cell.length_a   1.000
_cell.length_b   1.000
_cell.length_c   1.000
_cell.angle_alpha   90.00
_cell.angle_beta   90.00
_cell.angle_gamma   90.00
#
_symmetry.space_group_name_H-M   'P 1'
#
loop_
_entity.id
_entity.type
_entity.pdbx_description
1 polymer ?
#
loop_
_entity_poly.entity_id
_entity_poly.type
_entity_poly.pdbx_seq_one_letter_code
_entity_poly.pdbx_strand_id
1 'polypeptide(L)'
;MQATGYIVGSAAAGAIAQLKALESRDDFSNLRTVDLVNAAAHSCERAHKAMREDPTEARACLIHGASRLLAAADRLEPGAAPANVVPMGAAS
;
A
#
# COMPACT_ATOMS: atom_id res chain seq x y z
N MET A 1 -18.95 -12.16 -12.19
CA MET A 1 -18.36 -10.83 -11.91
C MET A 1 -17.22 -10.59 -12.87
N GLN A 2 -17.31 -9.59 -13.74
CA GLN A 2 -16.12 -9.12 -14.46
C GLN A 2 -15.24 -8.37 -13.46
N ALA A 3 -14.04 -8.88 -13.19
CA ALA A 3 -13.05 -8.18 -12.39
C ALA A 3 -12.49 -7.02 -13.23
N THR A 4 -12.63 -5.79 -12.75
CA THR A 4 -12.01 -4.63 -13.40
C THR A 4 -10.51 -4.64 -13.06
N GLY A 5 -9.66 -4.76 -14.08
CA GLY A 5 -8.20 -4.71 -13.94
C GLY A 5 -7.64 -3.31 -14.15
N TYR A 6 -6.47 -3.05 -13.57
CA TYR A 6 -5.71 -1.80 -13.69
C TYR A 6 -4.24 -2.07 -14.00
N ILE A 7 -3.60 -1.21 -14.79
CA ILE A 7 -2.14 -1.25 -15.03
C ILE A 7 -1.47 -0.36 -13.98
N VAL A 8 -0.47 -0.90 -13.28
CA VAL A 8 0.24 -0.19 -12.21
C VAL A 8 1.76 -0.39 -12.32
N GLY A 9 2.53 0.59 -11.83
CA GLY A 9 3.99 0.51 -11.77
C GLY A 9 4.52 -0.47 -10.71
N SER A 10 5.81 -0.82 -10.80
CA SER A 10 6.43 -1.87 -9.95
C SER A 10 6.39 -1.57 -8.44
N ALA A 11 6.47 -0.30 -8.03
CA ALA A 11 6.37 0.10 -6.63
C ALA A 11 4.94 -0.10 -6.09
N ALA A 12 3.93 0.29 -6.88
CA ALA A 12 2.53 0.08 -6.54
C ALA A 12 2.20 -1.42 -6.50
N ALA A 13 2.67 -2.20 -7.46
CA ALA A 13 2.53 -3.66 -7.45
C ALA A 13 3.13 -4.29 -6.19
N GLY A 14 4.31 -3.84 -5.77
CA GLY A 14 4.94 -4.26 -4.51
C GLY A 14 4.11 -3.91 -3.27
N ALA A 15 3.55 -2.70 -3.21
CA ALA A 15 2.70 -2.28 -2.10
C ALA A 15 1.40 -3.09 -2.03
N ILE A 16 0.77 -3.38 -3.18
CA ILE A 16 -0.43 -4.21 -3.27
C ILE A 16 -0.12 -5.66 -2.85
N ALA A 17 1.02 -6.22 -3.26
CA ALA A 17 1.42 -7.57 -2.84
C ALA A 17 1.61 -7.65 -1.32
N GLN A 18 2.27 -6.65 -0.72
CA GLN A 18 2.43 -6.59 0.74
C GLN A 18 1.11 -6.32 1.47
N LEU A 19 0.21 -5.53 0.89
CA LEU A 19 -1.14 -5.32 1.43
C LEU A 19 -1.89 -6.66 1.53
N LYS A 20 -1.92 -7.45 0.45
CA LYS A 20 -2.57 -8.77 0.46
C LYS A 20 -1.98 -9.70 1.52
N ALA A 21 -0.66 -9.68 1.69
CA ALA A 21 0.02 -10.45 2.74
C ALA A 21 -0.30 -9.94 4.15
N LEU A 22 -0.48 -8.63 4.32
CA LEU A 22 -0.90 -8.00 5.57
C LEU A 22 -2.35 -8.40 5.92
N GLU A 23 -3.25 -8.36 4.93
CA GLU A 23 -4.67 -8.73 5.07
C GLU A 23 -4.87 -10.21 5.36
N SER A 24 -3.98 -11.09 4.90
CA SER A 24 -4.04 -12.53 5.15
C SER A 24 -3.60 -12.94 6.56
N ARG A 25 -3.14 -12.00 7.40
CA ARG A 25 -2.72 -12.31 8.78
C ARG A 25 -3.94 -12.45 9.70
N ASP A 26 -3.88 -13.42 10.61
CA ASP A 26 -4.94 -13.68 11.60
C ASP A 26 -5.21 -12.48 12.52
N ASP A 27 -4.19 -11.66 12.79
CA ASP A 27 -4.28 -10.49 13.65
C ASP A 27 -4.68 -9.20 12.92
N PHE A 28 -4.85 -9.23 11.60
CA PHE A 28 -5.11 -8.03 10.81
C PHE A 28 -6.36 -7.28 11.27
N SER A 29 -7.45 -8.01 11.54
CA SER A 29 -8.72 -7.45 12.03
C SER A 29 -8.59 -6.76 13.39
N ASN A 30 -7.60 -7.14 14.20
CA ASN A 30 -7.34 -6.57 15.52
C ASN A 30 -6.48 -5.30 15.46
N LEU A 31 -5.77 -5.06 14.35
CA LEU A 31 -5.02 -3.82 14.17
C LEU A 31 -5.99 -2.64 14.12
N ARG A 32 -5.71 -1.53 14.80
CA ARG A 32 -6.51 -0.31 14.62
C ARG A 32 -5.99 0.45 13.40
N THR A 33 -6.85 1.23 12.76
CA THR A 33 -6.46 2.08 11.62
C THR A 33 -5.30 3.02 11.97
N VAL A 34 -5.27 3.56 13.19
CA VAL A 34 -4.15 4.39 13.66
C VAL A 34 -2.83 3.64 13.78
N ASP A 35 -2.85 2.34 14.10
CA ASP A 35 -1.62 1.53 14.21
C ASP A 35 -1.00 1.30 12.83
N LEU A 36 -1.83 1.17 11.79
CA LEU A 36 -1.38 1.12 10.39
C LEU A 36 -0.71 2.44 9.98
N VAL A 37 -1.32 3.58 10.31
CA VAL A 37 -0.77 4.91 10.02
C VAL A 37 0.56 5.13 10.76
N ASN A 38 0.64 4.76 12.03
CA ASN A 38 1.88 4.86 12.82
C ASN A 38 3.00 3.98 12.24
N ALA A 39 2.69 2.74 11.86
CA ALA A 39 3.67 1.85 11.23
C ALA A 39 4.13 2.37 9.86
N ALA A 40 3.25 3.04 9.11
CA ALA A 40 3.62 3.72 7.88
C ALA A 40 4.56 4.92 8.15
N ALA A 41 4.22 5.76 9.12
CA ALA A 41 5.06 6.90 9.52
C ALA A 41 6.47 6.45 9.94
N HIS A 42 6.57 5.39 10.75
CA HIS A 42 7.85 4.81 11.13
C HIS A 42 8.64 4.29 9.92
N SER A 43 7.95 3.68 8.95
CA SER A 43 8.59 3.22 7.72
C SER A 43 9.14 4.40 6.90
N CYS A 44 8.41 5.53 6.83
CA CYS A 44 8.88 6.75 6.18
C CYS A 44 10.11 7.35 6.86
N GLU A 45 10.15 7.36 8.21
CA GLU A 45 11.34 7.80 8.95
C GLU A 45 12.57 6.93 8.66
N ARG A 46 12.39 5.60 8.63
CA ARG A 46 13.47 4.67 8.27
C ARG A 46 13.92 4.86 6.83
N ALA A 47 12.99 5.04 5.90
CA ALA A 47 13.30 5.33 4.51
C ALA A 47 14.13 6.61 4.38
N HIS A 48 13.72 7.68 5.07
CA HIS A 48 14.44 8.97 5.04
C HIS A 48 15.89 8.82 5.51
N LYS A 49 16.13 8.05 6.58
CA LYS A 49 17.49 7.75 7.06
C LYS A 49 18.29 6.95 6.03
N ALA A 50 17.66 5.97 5.38
CA ALA A 50 18.32 5.11 4.39
C ALA A 50 18.57 5.80 3.03
N MET A 51 17.87 6.90 2.68
CA MET A 51 17.90 7.50 1.33
C MET A 51 19.29 7.78 0.76
N ARG A 52 20.28 8.11 1.59
CA ARG A 52 21.65 8.43 1.13
C ARG A 52 22.59 7.22 1.13
N GLU A 53 22.30 6.24 1.96
CA GLU A 53 23.22 5.14 2.27
C GLU A 53 22.80 3.84 1.57
N ASP A 54 21.49 3.57 1.54
CA ASP A 54 20.90 2.38 0.94
C ASP A 54 19.56 2.71 0.26
N PRO A 55 19.59 3.00 -1.06
CA PRO A 55 18.39 3.23 -1.85
C PRO A 55 17.46 2.02 -1.91
N THR A 56 17.98 0.80 -1.74
CA THR A 56 17.18 -0.43 -1.76
C THR A 56 16.35 -0.54 -0.49
N GLU A 57 16.97 -0.31 0.67
CA GLU A 57 16.28 -0.27 1.96
C GLU A 57 15.29 0.89 2.02
N ALA A 58 15.65 2.07 1.50
CA ALA A 58 14.74 3.20 1.41
C ALA A 58 13.49 2.83 0.59
N ARG A 59 13.67 2.19 -0.58
CA ARG A 59 12.57 1.71 -1.41
C ARG A 59 11.72 0.65 -0.70
N ALA A 60 12.34 -0.30 -0.01
CA ALA A 60 11.63 -1.34 0.74
C ALA A 60 10.76 -0.74 1.86
N CYS A 61 11.32 0.21 2.62
CA CYS A 61 10.60 0.95 3.66
C CYS A 61 9.42 1.75 3.09
N LEU A 62 9.60 2.44 1.95
CA LEU A 62 8.50 3.17 1.30
C LEU A 62 7.38 2.24 0.84
N ILE A 63 7.69 1.10 0.22
CA ILE A 63 6.69 0.11 -0.20
C ILE A 63 5.95 -0.47 1.03
N HIS A 64 6.69 -0.73 2.10
CA HIS A 64 6.14 -1.21 3.37
C HIS A 64 5.22 -0.20 4.05
N GLY A 65 5.57 1.09 4.02
CA GLY A 65 4.70 2.17 4.49
C GLY A 65 3.45 2.32 3.61
N ALA A 66 3.62 2.29 2.30
CA ALA A 66 2.53 2.43 1.34
C ALA A 66 1.46 1.34 1.51
N SER A 67 1.84 0.08 1.69
CA SER A 67 0.87 -1.02 1.91
C SER A 67 -0.02 -0.79 3.13
N ARG A 68 0.51 -0.19 4.21
CA ARG A 68 -0.26 0.15 5.42
C ARG A 68 -1.16 1.36 5.22
N LEU A 69 -0.71 2.35 4.46
CA LEU A 69 -1.55 3.49 4.10
C LEU A 69 -2.72 3.05 3.21
N LEU A 70 -2.50 2.12 2.28
CA LEU A 70 -3.58 1.52 1.48
C LEU A 70 -4.59 0.80 2.38
N ALA A 71 -4.13 -0.06 3.30
CA ALA A 71 -5.01 -0.71 4.27
C ALA A 71 -5.79 0.28 5.15
N ALA A 72 -5.14 1.36 5.60
CA ALA A 72 -5.78 2.38 6.41
C ALA A 72 -6.83 3.16 5.61
N ALA A 73 -6.53 3.53 4.36
CA ALA A 73 -7.44 4.22 3.47
C ALA A 73 -8.69 3.38 3.18
N ASP A 74 -8.53 2.09 2.87
CA ASP A 74 -9.66 1.19 2.62
C ASP A 74 -10.57 1.04 3.86
N ARG A 75 -10.00 1.06 5.07
CA ARG A 75 -10.79 1.04 6.31
C ARG A 75 -11.55 2.33 6.61
N LEU A 76 -11.05 3.47 6.14
CA LEU A 76 -11.72 4.75 6.32
C LEU A 76 -12.95 4.87 5.40
N GLU A 77 -12.85 4.34 4.19
CA GLU A 77 -13.94 4.36 3.21
C GLU A 77 -14.05 3.02 2.44
N PRO A 78 -14.62 1.97 3.06
CA PRO A 78 -14.68 0.65 2.44
C PRO A 78 -15.51 0.66 1.16
N GLY A 79 -14.93 0.17 0.07
CA GLY A 79 -15.62 0.09 -1.22
C GLY A 79 -15.71 1.42 -1.98
N ALA A 80 -14.97 2.44 -1.55
CA ALA A 80 -14.80 3.67 -2.33
C ALA A 80 -14.36 3.34 -3.77
N ALA A 81 -15.03 3.95 -4.75
CA ALA A 81 -14.61 3.82 -6.13
C ALA A 81 -13.21 4.45 -6.29
N PRO A 82 -12.26 3.77 -6.94
CA PRO A 82 -10.93 4.34 -7.13
C PRO A 82 -11.04 5.60 -7.99
N ALA A 83 -10.61 6.73 -7.44
CA ALA A 83 -10.63 8.01 -8.15
C ALA A 83 -9.48 8.07 -9.17
N ASN A 84 -9.75 8.63 -10.36
CA ASN A 84 -8.74 8.93 -11.39
C ASN A 84 -7.97 7.71 -11.94
N VAL A 85 -8.57 6.52 -11.96
CA VAL A 85 -7.98 5.33 -12.60
C VAL A 85 -8.67 5.01 -13.92
N VAL A 86 -7.86 4.68 -14.94
CA VAL A 86 -8.35 4.21 -16.24
C VAL A 86 -8.52 2.68 -16.18
N PRO A 87 -9.72 2.13 -16.42
CA PRO A 87 -9.90 0.69 -16.52
C PRO A 87 -9.00 0.11 -17.62
N MET A 88 -8.43 -1.07 -17.42
CA MET A 88 -7.54 -1.72 -18.41
C MET A 88 -8.18 -1.91 -19.80
N GLY A 89 -9.52 -1.93 -19.89
CA GLY A 89 -10.26 -1.96 -21.16
C GLY A 89 -10.54 -0.61 -21.81
N ALA A 90 -10.17 0.51 -21.17
CA ALA A 90 -10.37 1.88 -21.68
C ALA A 90 -9.05 2.56 -22.09
N ALA A 91 -7.90 1.92 -21.83
CA ALA A 91 -6.61 2.32 -22.38
C ALA A 91 -6.51 1.79 -23.82
N SER A 92 -7.04 2.55 -24.78
CA SER A 92 -6.88 2.35 -26.22
C SER A 92 -5.98 3.43 -26.80
#